data_AF-A0A7S4IT97-F1
#
_entry.id   AF-A0A7S4IT97-F1
#
_cell.length_a   1.000
_cell.length_b   1.000
_cell.length_c   1.000
_cell.angle_alpha   90.00
_cell.angle_beta   90.00
_cell.angle_gamma   90.00
#
_symmetry.space_group_name_H-M   'P 1'
#
loop_
_entity.id
_entity.type
_entity.pdbx_description
1 polymer ?
#
loop_
_entity_poly.entity_id
_entity_poly.type
_entity_poly.pdbx_seq_one_letter_code
_entity_poly.pdbx_strand_id
1 'polypeptide(L)'
;FLLRKEGVPQGDTLAMVLHRIVIVLLADQLQDMDPEVLTPFCADDESFNVIARKEARLVAFLKKKGLWLGFFPKPDKSYFVCDDPGDLEDKGYTKIRIVEGKR
;
A
#
# COMPACT_ATOMS: atom_id res chain seq x y z
N PHE A 1 14.19 -23.93 21.29
CA PHE A 1 14.04 -23.17 20.04
C PHE A 1 12.55 -22.97 19.76
N LEU A 2 12.02 -21.78 20.00
CA LEU A 2 10.65 -21.43 19.64
C LEU A 2 10.64 -21.11 18.13
N LEU A 3 10.29 -22.10 17.31
CA LEU A 3 10.00 -21.88 15.90
C LEU A 3 8.77 -20.96 15.84
N ARG A 4 8.91 -19.76 15.27
CA ARG A 4 7.76 -18.88 15.03
C ARG A 4 6.81 -19.61 14.08
N LYS A 5 5.52 -19.64 14.44
CA LYS A 5 4.46 -20.23 13.61
C LYS A 5 4.03 -19.30 12.45
N GLU A 6 4.49 -18.05 12.48
CA GLU A 6 4.17 -17.01 11.50
C GLU A 6 5.42 -16.17 11.21
N GLY A 7 5.58 -15.77 9.95
CA GLY A 7 6.74 -15.04 9.45
C GLY A 7 7.85 -15.96 8.96
N VAL A 8 8.53 -15.56 7.88
CA VAL A 8 9.66 -16.30 7.32
C VAL A 8 10.97 -15.59 7.67
N PRO A 9 12.07 -16.32 7.95
CA PRO A 9 13.36 -15.70 8.16
C PRO A 9 13.76 -14.79 6.98
N GLN A 10 14.29 -13.62 7.31
CA GLN A 10 14.86 -12.73 6.32
C GLN A 10 15.99 -13.45 5.58
N GLY A 11 15.94 -13.46 4.25
CA GLY A 11 16.89 -14.18 3.40
C GLY A 11 16.44 -15.58 2.94
N ASP A 12 15.24 -16.02 3.31
CA ASP A 12 14.62 -17.19 2.68
C ASP A 12 14.14 -16.84 1.26
N THR A 13 14.88 -17.29 0.26
CA THR A 13 14.60 -17.02 -1.16
C THR A 13 13.22 -17.56 -1.58
N LEU A 14 12.81 -18.72 -1.09
CA LEU A 14 11.54 -19.33 -1.48
C LEU A 14 10.37 -18.51 -0.96
N ALA A 15 10.42 -18.10 0.30
CA ALA A 15 9.36 -17.28 0.86
C ALA A 15 9.30 -15.88 0.26
N MET A 16 10.45 -15.28 -0.08
CA MET A 16 10.46 -14.02 -0.81
C MET A 16 9.77 -14.16 -2.19
N VAL A 17 9.97 -15.29 -2.89
CA VAL A 17 9.27 -15.56 -4.15
C VAL A 17 7.78 -15.76 -3.93
N LEU A 18 7.37 -16.58 -2.96
CA LEU A 18 5.96 -16.83 -2.66
C LEU A 18 5.23 -15.55 -2.24
N HIS A 19 5.86 -14.73 -1.40
CA HIS A 19 5.32 -13.45 -0.98
C HIS A 19 5.16 -12.48 -2.17
N ARG A 20 6.14 -12.44 -3.09
CA ARG A 20 6.00 -11.65 -4.33
C ARG A 20 4.85 -12.11 -5.22
N ILE A 21 4.63 -13.43 -5.36
CA ILE A 21 3.48 -13.96 -6.12
C ILE A 21 2.17 -13.47 -5.52
N VAL A 22 2.05 -13.53 -4.18
CA VAL A 22 0.88 -13.06 -3.46
C VAL A 22 0.65 -11.56 -3.65
N ILE A 23 1.70 -10.75 -3.62
CA ILE A 23 1.61 -9.31 -3.88
C ILE A 23 1.18 -9.03 -5.32
N VAL A 24 1.68 -9.79 -6.30
CA VAL A 24 1.25 -9.62 -7.71
C VAL A 24 -0.26 -9.85 -7.85
N LEU A 25 -0.82 -10.85 -7.16
CA LEU A 25 -2.26 -11.07 -7.15
C LEU A 25 -3.04 -9.92 -6.50
N LEU A 26 -2.49 -9.28 -5.47
CA LEU A 26 -3.08 -8.08 -4.88
C LEU A 26 -3.03 -6.90 -5.86
N ALA A 27 -1.91 -6.72 -6.56
CA ALA A 27 -1.75 -5.68 -7.56
C ALA A 27 -2.75 -5.83 -8.71
N ASP A 28 -2.96 -7.05 -9.19
CA ASP A 28 -3.96 -7.38 -10.22
C ASP A 28 -5.38 -6.98 -9.77
N GLN A 29 -5.75 -7.33 -8.53
CA GLN A 29 -7.04 -6.93 -7.96
C GLN A 29 -7.19 -5.41 -7.75
N LEU A 30 -6.10 -4.70 -7.46
CA LEU A 30 -6.10 -3.25 -7.37
C LEU A 30 -6.29 -2.60 -8.75
N GLN A 31 -5.69 -3.18 -9.79
CA GLN A 31 -5.85 -2.74 -11.17
C GLN A 31 -7.28 -2.98 -11.68
N ASP A 32 -7.90 -4.10 -11.31
CA ASP A 32 -9.34 -4.36 -11.57
C ASP A 32 -10.26 -3.32 -10.91
N MET A 33 -9.88 -2.83 -9.73
CA MET A 33 -10.66 -1.80 -9.02
C MET A 33 -10.57 -0.41 -9.65
N ASP A 34 -9.44 -0.11 -10.30
CA ASP A 34 -9.18 1.15 -10.97
C ASP A 34 -8.04 0.97 -11.99
N PRO A 35 -8.34 0.88 -13.30
CA PRO A 35 -7.33 0.59 -14.34
C PRO A 35 -6.21 1.62 -14.45
N GLU A 36 -6.41 2.83 -13.93
CA GLU A 36 -5.41 3.90 -13.93
C GLU A 36 -4.43 3.78 -12.74
N VAL A 37 -4.67 2.86 -11.81
CA VAL A 37 -3.78 2.61 -10.68
C VAL A 37 -2.48 1.99 -11.18
N LEU A 38 -1.39 2.72 -10.93
CA LEU A 38 -0.04 2.16 -10.96
C LEU A 38 0.44 1.97 -9.53
N THR A 39 0.62 0.71 -9.14
CA THR A 39 1.13 0.30 -7.84
C THR A 39 2.48 -0.39 -7.96
N PRO A 40 3.60 0.36 -7.94
CA PRO A 40 4.90 -0.26 -7.75
C PRO A 40 4.94 -0.87 -6.33
N PHE A 41 5.07 -2.19 -6.29
CA PHE A 41 5.39 -2.92 -5.05
C PHE A 41 6.87 -3.30 -5.05
N CYS A 42 7.57 -2.99 -3.96
CA CYS A 42 8.92 -3.46 -3.70
C CYS A 42 8.93 -4.24 -2.39
N ALA A 43 8.79 -5.57 -2.48
CA ALA A 43 8.54 -6.41 -1.31
C ALA A 43 7.30 -5.88 -0.53
N ASP A 44 7.46 -5.52 0.74
CA ASP A 44 6.38 -4.99 1.58
C ASP A 44 6.10 -3.49 1.37
N ASP A 45 6.95 -2.77 0.62
CA ASP A 45 6.76 -1.34 0.37
C ASP A 45 5.88 -1.11 -0.85
N GLU A 46 4.90 -0.22 -0.72
CA GLU A 46 3.99 0.19 -1.77
C GLU A 46 4.05 1.69 -2.05
N SER A 47 3.77 2.07 -3.30
CA SER A 47 3.31 3.42 -3.60
C SER A 47 2.16 3.37 -4.61
N PHE A 48 1.39 4.45 -4.67
CA PHE A 48 0.28 4.60 -5.61
C PHE A 48 0.50 5.85 -6.43
N ASN A 49 0.38 5.73 -7.75
CA ASN A 49 0.23 6.90 -8.62
C ASN A 49 -1.25 7.11 -8.95
N VAL A 50 -1.98 7.70 -8.01
CA VAL A 50 -3.39 8.10 -8.19
C VAL A 50 -3.71 9.35 -7.39
N ILE A 51 -4.80 10.04 -7.74
CA ILE A 51 -5.35 11.12 -6.92
C ILE A 51 -5.74 10.61 -5.53
N ALA A 52 -5.60 11.47 -4.50
CA ALA A 52 -5.83 11.11 -3.10
C ALA A 52 -7.20 10.47 -2.84
N ARG A 53 -8.25 10.88 -3.58
CA ARG A 53 -9.59 10.28 -3.49
C ARG A 53 -9.60 8.79 -3.85
N LYS A 54 -8.85 8.38 -4.86
CA LYS A 54 -8.78 7.00 -5.32
C LYS A 54 -7.94 6.17 -4.35
N GLU A 55 -6.84 6.73 -3.83
CA GLU A 55 -5.94 6.06 -2.88
C GLU A 55 -6.67 5.60 -1.61
N ALA A 56 -7.56 6.42 -1.03
CA ALA A 56 -8.34 6.03 0.15
C ALA A 56 -9.11 4.72 -0.02
N ARG A 57 -9.70 4.50 -1.20
CA ARG A 57 -10.41 3.25 -1.51
C ARG A 57 -9.46 2.06 -1.64
N LEU A 58 -8.30 2.26 -2.24
CA LEU A 58 -7.28 1.22 -2.43
C LEU A 58 -6.66 0.82 -1.09
N VAL A 59 -6.33 1.79 -0.24
CA VAL A 59 -5.85 1.55 1.12
C VAL A 59 -6.90 0.81 1.95
N ALA A 60 -8.18 1.18 1.85
CA ALA A 60 -9.26 0.47 2.53
C ALA A 60 -9.38 -1.00 2.06
N PHE A 61 -9.21 -1.23 0.75
CA PHE A 61 -9.16 -2.58 0.20
C PHE A 61 -7.96 -3.37 0.74
N LEU A 62 -6.76 -2.79 0.74
CA LEU A 62 -5.55 -3.43 1.25
C LEU A 62 -5.63 -3.75 2.74
N LYS A 63 -6.22 -2.87 3.56
CA LYS A 63 -6.49 -3.16 4.98
C LYS A 63 -7.35 -4.40 5.16
N LYS A 64 -8.34 -4.60 4.27
CA LYS A 64 -9.29 -5.71 4.36
C LYS A 64 -8.73 -7.02 3.77
N LYS A 65 -8.06 -6.95 2.62
CA LYS A 65 -7.59 -8.10 1.85
C LYS A 65 -6.13 -8.43 2.06
N GLY A 66 -5.27 -7.42 2.15
CA GLY A 66 -3.83 -7.57 2.35
C GLY A 66 -3.51 -8.35 3.63
N LEU A 67 -4.26 -8.12 4.71
CA LEU A 67 -4.04 -8.79 6.00
C LEU A 67 -4.07 -10.32 5.88
N TRP A 68 -5.00 -10.86 5.09
CA TRP A 68 -5.13 -12.32 4.85
C TRP A 68 -3.96 -12.91 4.05
N LEU A 69 -3.22 -12.04 3.37
CA LEU A 69 -2.13 -12.36 2.47
C LEU A 69 -0.76 -12.01 3.08
N GLY A 70 -0.73 -11.64 4.37
CA GLY A 70 0.48 -11.24 5.07
C GLY A 70 0.99 -9.85 4.69
N PHE A 71 0.17 -9.03 4.02
CA PHE A 71 0.46 -7.64 3.68
C PHE A 71 -0.20 -6.70 4.70
N PHE A 72 0.60 -5.88 5.37
CA PHE A 72 0.16 -5.04 6.49
C PHE A 72 0.32 -3.55 6.14
N PRO A 73 -0.64 -2.93 5.43
CA PRO A 73 -0.53 -1.54 5.00
C PRO A 73 -0.45 -0.59 6.19
N LYS A 74 0.42 0.42 6.10
CA LYS A 74 0.64 1.42 7.15
C LYS A 74 0.31 2.82 6.65
N PRO A 75 -0.98 3.17 6.51
CA PRO A 75 -1.38 4.46 5.93
C PRO A 75 -0.98 5.67 6.78
N ASP A 76 -0.73 5.49 8.08
CA ASP A 76 -0.22 6.56 8.94
C ASP A 76 1.19 7.02 8.53
N LYS A 77 1.85 6.26 7.65
CA LYS A 77 3.14 6.57 7.04
C LYS A 77 3.02 7.06 5.59
N SER A 78 1.81 7.16 5.04
CA SER A 78 1.60 7.63 3.66
C SER A 78 1.93 9.10 3.53
N TYR A 79 2.56 9.45 2.41
CA TYR A 79 2.79 10.83 1.99
C TYR A 79 2.03 11.07 0.69
N PHE A 80 1.29 12.17 0.62
CA PHE A 80 0.58 12.59 -0.59
C PHE A 80 1.29 13.80 -1.18
N VAL A 81 1.50 13.75 -2.50
CA VAL A 81 1.95 14.88 -3.29
C VAL A 81 0.76 15.32 -4.14
N CYS A 82 0.25 16.51 -3.89
CA CYS A 82 -0.88 17.10 -4.61
C CYS A 82 -0.56 18.55 -4.97
N ASP A 83 -1.12 19.01 -6.10
CA ASP A 83 -0.97 20.40 -6.53
C ASP A 83 -1.93 21.35 -5.79
N ASP A 84 -3.08 20.83 -5.31
CA ASP A 84 -4.05 21.57 -4.50
C ASP A 84 -4.32 20.82 -3.17
N PRO A 85 -4.05 21.43 -2.00
CA PRO A 85 -4.36 20.82 -0.71
C PRO A 85 -5.86 20.57 -0.46
N GLY A 86 -6.76 21.23 -1.18
CA GLY A 86 -8.21 21.00 -1.11
C GLY A 86 -8.64 19.57 -1.47
N ASP A 87 -7.79 18.82 -2.18
CA ASP A 87 -8.05 17.42 -2.53
C ASP A 87 -8.02 16.46 -1.31
N LEU A 88 -7.45 16.91 -0.18
CA LEU A 88 -7.17 16.12 1.02
C LEU A 88 -8.19 16.29 2.15
N GLU A 89 -8.99 17.37 2.17
CA GLU A 89 -9.75 17.79 3.36
C GLU A 89 -10.94 16.88 3.76
N ASP A 90 -11.36 15.94 2.90
CA ASP A 90 -12.67 15.29 3.04
C ASP A 90 -12.64 13.79 3.41
N LYS A 91 -11.47 13.20 3.79
CA LYS A 91 -11.30 11.74 3.64
C LYS A 91 -10.63 10.96 4.78
N GLY A 92 -11.02 11.19 6.03
CA GLY A 92 -10.75 10.23 7.12
C GLY A 92 -9.27 9.97 7.46
N TYR A 93 -8.33 10.70 6.85
CA TYR A 93 -6.92 10.72 7.24
C TYR A 93 -6.78 11.60 8.46
N THR A 94 -6.35 10.99 9.57
CA THR A 94 -6.36 11.63 10.89
C THR A 94 -5.18 12.57 11.10
N LYS A 95 -4.21 12.60 10.16
CA LYS A 95 -2.96 13.36 10.29
C LYS A 95 -2.41 13.77 8.92
N ILE A 96 -2.93 14.87 8.37
CA ILE A 96 -2.42 15.48 7.14
C ILE A 96 -1.35 16.50 7.52
N ARG A 97 -0.13 16.35 6.99
CA ARG A 97 0.92 17.37 7.07
C ARG A 97 1.20 17.87 5.67
N ILE A 98 0.73 19.08 5.36
CA ILE A 98 1.05 19.76 4.10
C ILE A 98 2.50 20.26 4.22
N VAL A 99 3.34 19.86 3.27
CA VAL A 99 4.72 20.33 3.14
C VAL A 99 4.85 20.92 1.75
N GLU A 100 5.09 22.22 1.66
CA GLU A 100 5.36 22.87 0.37
C GLU A 100 6.69 22.36 -0.19
N GLY A 101 6.62 21.59 -1.27
CA GLY A 101 7.78 21.23 -2.06
C GLY A 101 8.14 22.37 -3.02
N LYS A 102 9.38 22.85 -3.00
CA LYS A 102 9.90 23.64 -4.12
C LYS A 102 10.11 22.66 -5.29
N ARG A 103 9.33 22.82 -6.38
CA ARG A 103 9.63 22.16 -7.66
C ARG A 103 10.95 22.67 -8.22
#